data_AF-A0A930H5X3-F1
#
_entry.id   AF-A0A930H5X3-F1
#
_cell.length_a   1.000
_cell.length_b   1.000
_cell.length_c   1.000
_cell.angle_alpha   90.00
_cell.angle_beta   90.00
_cell.angle_gamma   90.00
#
_symmetry.space_group_name_H-M   'P 1'
#
loop_
_entity.id
_entity.type
_entity.pdbx_description
1 polymer ?
#
loop_
_entity_poly.entity_id
_entity_poly.type
_entity_poly.pdbx_seq_one_letter_code
_entity_poly.pdbx_strand_id
1 'polypeptide(L)'
;MVNETAGNINLAGANSIGIFAENGNIINRGNITLGGTAATALFGTANSLMSNEGSINLNGTGNTGMFFENTSSTPSSEVLRNSGTITSTQGESAAMIYKPGNILAAGTTLVNNTGTITMAGDKNTGIYALKDIGNAGYVIENNGTIEFSDDSATINNDSNVGIYTNGENNKVKTASGSKIETKARSIGIYGYEVENDGDITVGDSGVGIYSLGKNINVNSGTIKVGNNNGAGIYMTGTNQTLTAGNAANMVIGNGSVGIMDSNTSTPGNTIISNIANIGLGDNSAYIYSAGPNSNIINTSNITSVAGSAGRNFGIYSAGNVVNSGNIDFRNGEGNVGIYVDGSMGNAINSGNITVGKSDTATNAYSIGMGAKNGASIENTGVINVIDENGVGMYASGAGSKAINRGDINLSGSSSVGMYIDDYAVGENYGNIQTTAGPNGDSIIGVYTLNNGVIKNYGTININSEDGIGVYVGKNSRVEENGGSISASGTNSERIYVSTGSDTSKGVKGIEFKLPYPGAPSASVIRDGSIVTPVTLDTNIPSPAANIVTVGATSINLTNEEMSVENNGGGKAGLGMYVDTSGVNYTNPISGLQHLSRLKRVNLI
;
A
#
# COMPACT_ATOMS: atom_id res chain seq x y z
N MET A 1 -31.43 3.57 44.92
CA MET A 1 -30.57 4.38 45.80
C MET A 1 -30.09 5.60 45.05
N VAL A 2 -29.99 6.74 45.75
CA VAL A 2 -29.53 8.00 45.16
C VAL A 2 -28.47 8.62 46.05
N ASN A 3 -27.33 8.98 45.48
CA ASN A 3 -26.37 9.90 46.10
C ASN A 3 -26.74 11.31 45.63
N GLU A 4 -27.43 12.09 46.47
CA GLU A 4 -27.91 13.42 46.10
C GLU A 4 -26.75 14.41 45.86
N THR A 5 -27.03 15.57 45.26
CA THR A 5 -26.01 16.54 44.81
C THR A 5 -25.01 16.95 45.90
N ALA A 6 -25.43 17.05 47.16
CA ALA A 6 -24.55 17.39 48.28
C ALA A 6 -23.82 16.17 48.88
N GLY A 7 -24.14 14.97 48.43
CA GLY A 7 -23.61 13.72 48.95
C GLY A 7 -22.17 13.46 48.48
N ASN A 8 -21.36 12.91 49.39
CA ASN A 8 -19.95 12.63 49.16
C ASN A 8 -19.62 11.25 49.72
N ILE A 9 -19.15 10.33 48.87
CA ILE A 9 -18.77 8.96 49.22
C ILE A 9 -17.27 8.80 48.95
N ASN A 10 -16.49 8.43 49.97
CA ASN A 10 -15.05 8.23 49.86
C ASN A 10 -14.67 6.78 50.17
N LEU A 11 -14.01 6.12 49.23
CA LEU A 11 -13.60 4.73 49.30
C LEU A 11 -12.07 4.63 49.31
N ALA A 12 -11.49 4.27 50.45
CA ALA A 12 -10.03 4.13 50.60
C ALA A 12 -9.54 2.67 50.58
N GLY A 13 -10.45 1.70 50.73
CA GLY A 13 -10.12 0.28 50.80
C GLY A 13 -9.99 -0.38 49.42
N ALA A 14 -9.19 -1.44 49.35
CA ALA A 14 -9.12 -2.28 48.15
C ALA A 14 -10.44 -3.05 47.94
N ASN A 15 -10.84 -3.27 46.68
CA ASN A 15 -12.05 -4.01 46.30
C ASN A 15 -13.37 -3.48 46.89
N SER A 16 -13.39 -2.23 47.37
CA SER A 16 -14.58 -1.65 47.99
C SER A 16 -15.62 -1.23 46.94
N ILE A 17 -16.90 -1.26 47.31
CA ILE A 17 -18.01 -0.81 46.47
C ILE A 17 -18.69 0.39 47.11
N GLY A 18 -18.95 1.45 46.35
CA GLY A 18 -19.62 2.66 46.83
C GLY A 18 -21.11 2.46 47.00
N ILE A 19 -21.80 2.15 45.91
CA ILE A 19 -23.25 1.92 45.89
C ILE A 19 -23.52 0.61 45.14
N PHE A 20 -24.21 -0.33 45.79
CA PHE A 20 -24.58 -1.63 45.21
C PHE A 20 -26.09 -1.87 45.20
N ALA A 21 -26.69 -2.15 44.04
CA ALA A 21 -28.09 -2.55 43.96
C ALA A 21 -28.29 -3.79 43.08
N GLU A 22 -29.25 -4.62 43.49
CA GLU A 22 -29.82 -5.71 42.71
C GLU A 22 -31.31 -5.41 42.49
N ASN A 23 -31.78 -5.49 41.23
CA ASN A 23 -33.16 -5.12 40.84
C ASN A 23 -33.55 -3.70 41.31
N GLY A 24 -32.64 -2.72 41.20
CA GLY A 24 -32.88 -1.36 41.69
C GLY A 24 -32.20 -0.27 40.86
N ASN A 25 -32.70 0.95 41.01
CA ASN A 25 -32.11 2.11 40.34
C ASN A 25 -30.97 2.70 41.17
N ILE A 26 -29.82 2.95 40.56
CA ILE A 26 -28.67 3.65 41.15
C ILE A 26 -28.48 4.98 40.42
N ILE A 27 -28.54 6.08 41.15
CA ILE A 27 -28.32 7.42 40.59
C ILE A 27 -27.27 8.14 41.45
N ASN A 28 -26.18 8.59 40.83
CA ASN A 28 -25.21 9.49 41.46
C ASN A 28 -25.40 10.91 40.95
N ARG A 29 -25.77 11.86 41.82
CA ARG A 29 -25.78 13.32 41.55
C ARG A 29 -24.69 14.06 42.31
N GLY A 30 -24.15 13.46 43.36
CA GLY A 30 -23.08 14.01 44.19
C GLY A 30 -21.69 13.63 43.71
N ASN A 31 -20.75 13.52 44.64
CA ASN A 31 -19.38 13.10 44.39
C ASN A 31 -19.09 11.71 44.96
N ILE A 32 -18.36 10.88 44.22
CA ILE A 32 -17.81 9.60 44.70
C ILE A 32 -16.32 9.57 44.37
N THR A 33 -15.47 9.31 45.36
CA THR A 33 -14.00 9.24 45.19
C THR A 33 -13.46 7.88 45.62
N LEU A 34 -12.70 7.24 44.73
CA LEU A 34 -12.07 5.93 44.91
C LEU A 34 -10.56 6.11 45.04
N GLY A 35 -10.05 6.13 46.26
CA GLY A 35 -8.61 6.15 46.55
C GLY A 35 -7.97 4.76 46.71
N GLY A 36 -8.78 3.71 46.90
CA GLY A 36 -8.32 2.33 46.99
C GLY A 36 -7.95 1.71 45.63
N THR A 37 -7.52 0.46 45.63
CA THR A 37 -7.23 -0.34 44.42
C THR A 37 -8.41 -1.26 44.08
N ALA A 38 -8.69 -1.45 42.79
CA ALA A 38 -9.76 -2.34 42.32
C ALA A 38 -11.15 -2.05 42.94
N ALA A 39 -11.42 -0.82 43.36
CA ALA A 39 -12.71 -0.39 43.90
C ALA A 39 -13.71 -0.09 42.77
N THR A 40 -15.00 -0.15 43.08
CA THR A 40 -16.10 0.15 42.15
C THR A 40 -17.01 1.24 42.72
N ALA A 41 -17.26 2.32 41.98
CA ALA A 41 -18.09 3.41 42.50
C ALA A 41 -19.56 3.00 42.55
N LEU A 42 -20.11 2.60 41.39
CA LEU A 42 -21.49 2.12 41.24
C LEU A 42 -21.49 0.68 40.72
N PHE A 43 -22.15 -0.23 41.43
CA PHE A 43 -22.34 -1.62 40.99
C PHE A 43 -23.82 -1.99 40.95
N GLY A 44 -24.34 -2.28 39.77
CA GLY A 44 -25.70 -2.74 39.55
C GLY A 44 -25.74 -4.19 39.07
N THR A 45 -26.77 -4.94 39.49
CA THR A 45 -27.04 -6.29 38.94
C THR A 45 -28.52 -6.60 38.75
N ALA A 46 -28.85 -7.68 38.03
CA ALA A 46 -30.18 -8.04 37.56
C ALA A 46 -30.88 -6.87 36.83
N ASN A 47 -32.18 -6.62 37.05
CA ASN A 47 -32.95 -5.57 36.35
C ASN A 47 -32.67 -4.14 36.87
N SER A 48 -31.41 -3.79 37.06
CA SER A 48 -31.01 -2.48 37.57
C SER A 48 -30.89 -1.42 36.47
N LEU A 49 -31.11 -0.16 36.84
CA LEU A 49 -30.77 1.01 36.02
C LEU A 49 -29.68 1.79 36.73
N MET A 50 -28.65 2.23 35.98
CA MET A 50 -27.54 2.97 36.55
C MET A 50 -27.26 4.27 35.81
N SER A 51 -27.21 5.38 36.54
CA SER A 51 -26.95 6.71 36.00
C SER A 51 -25.94 7.48 36.86
N ASN A 52 -24.87 7.96 36.23
CA ASN A 52 -24.01 8.99 36.81
C ASN A 52 -24.38 10.36 36.22
N GLU A 53 -24.92 11.24 37.06
CA GLU A 53 -25.27 12.64 36.77
C GLU A 53 -24.30 13.62 37.46
N GLY A 54 -23.55 13.15 38.47
CA GLY A 54 -22.59 13.92 39.27
C GLY A 54 -21.13 13.66 38.87
N SER A 55 -20.26 13.45 39.86
CA SER A 55 -18.83 13.19 39.65
C SER A 55 -18.40 11.87 40.28
N ILE A 56 -17.57 11.13 39.55
CA ILE A 56 -16.87 9.92 40.02
C ILE A 56 -15.38 10.10 39.76
N ASN A 57 -14.55 9.99 40.80
CA ASN A 57 -13.10 10.17 40.75
C ASN A 57 -12.38 8.86 41.09
N LEU A 58 -11.64 8.30 40.14
CA LEU A 58 -10.87 7.05 40.23
C LEU A 58 -9.41 7.38 40.53
N ASN A 59 -9.11 7.66 41.79
CA ASN A 59 -7.79 8.16 42.21
C ASN A 59 -6.77 7.05 42.48
N GLY A 60 -7.22 5.80 42.68
CA GLY A 60 -6.35 4.62 42.77
C GLY A 60 -6.35 3.78 41.49
N THR A 61 -5.44 2.81 41.42
CA THR A 61 -5.24 1.91 40.26
C THR A 61 -6.31 0.83 40.17
N GLY A 62 -6.68 0.45 38.94
CA GLY A 62 -7.56 -0.70 38.70
C GLY A 62 -9.05 -0.41 38.98
N ASN A 63 -9.42 0.85 39.18
CA ASN A 63 -10.74 1.20 39.68
C ASN A 63 -11.79 1.19 38.56
N THR A 64 -13.04 0.90 38.94
CA THR A 64 -14.19 0.96 38.03
C THR A 64 -15.14 2.07 38.44
N GLY A 65 -15.48 2.97 37.51
CA GLY A 65 -16.49 4.00 37.76
C GLY A 65 -17.87 3.39 37.91
N MET A 66 -18.36 2.76 36.86
CA MET A 66 -19.67 2.13 36.85
C MET A 66 -19.55 0.71 36.31
N PHE A 67 -20.00 -0.28 37.07
CA PHE A 67 -20.07 -1.67 36.62
C PHE A 67 -21.51 -2.15 36.64
N PHE A 68 -22.06 -2.51 35.48
CA PHE A 68 -23.38 -3.15 35.40
C PHE A 68 -23.23 -4.58 34.89
N GLU A 69 -23.61 -5.55 35.71
CA GLU A 69 -23.76 -6.96 35.30
C GLU A 69 -25.21 -7.39 35.37
N ASN A 70 -25.88 -7.52 34.23
CA ASN A 70 -27.25 -8.01 34.23
C ASN A 70 -27.31 -9.53 34.25
N THR A 71 -27.86 -10.08 35.35
CA THR A 71 -28.05 -11.50 35.60
C THR A 71 -29.50 -11.97 35.40
N SER A 72 -30.41 -11.06 35.03
CA SER A 72 -31.83 -11.32 34.80
C SER A 72 -32.05 -12.15 33.54
N SER A 73 -32.90 -13.17 33.64
CA SER A 73 -33.36 -13.96 32.49
C SER A 73 -34.45 -13.26 31.67
N THR A 74 -35.12 -12.26 32.24
CA THR A 74 -36.17 -11.46 31.59
C THR A 74 -35.93 -9.96 31.76
N PRO A 75 -34.95 -9.37 31.06
CA PRO A 75 -34.61 -7.98 31.28
C PRO A 75 -35.69 -6.99 30.86
N SER A 76 -35.87 -5.94 31.66
CA SER A 76 -36.94 -4.94 31.44
C SER A 76 -36.54 -3.47 31.62
N SER A 77 -35.36 -3.17 32.19
CA SER A 77 -34.92 -1.79 32.49
C SER A 77 -33.40 -1.62 32.42
N GLU A 78 -32.76 -2.21 31.41
CA GLU A 78 -31.30 -2.23 31.25
C GLU A 78 -30.77 -0.92 30.65
N VAL A 79 -30.18 -0.04 31.45
CA VAL A 79 -29.40 1.10 30.92
C VAL A 79 -28.23 1.42 31.85
N LEU A 80 -27.04 1.52 31.28
CA LEU A 80 -25.86 2.10 31.90
C LEU A 80 -25.58 3.48 31.28
N ARG A 81 -25.78 4.56 32.05
CA ARG A 81 -25.65 5.93 31.55
C ARG A 81 -24.66 6.79 32.33
N ASN A 82 -23.79 7.50 31.61
CA ASN A 82 -23.02 8.61 32.15
C ASN A 82 -23.45 9.93 31.49
N SER A 83 -24.03 10.84 32.27
CA SER A 83 -24.29 12.23 31.88
C SER A 83 -23.48 13.25 32.70
N GLY A 84 -22.81 12.79 33.75
CA GLY A 84 -21.90 13.58 34.58
C GLY A 84 -20.44 13.41 34.15
N THR A 85 -19.55 13.40 35.14
CA THR A 85 -18.09 13.24 34.95
C THR A 85 -17.60 11.94 35.58
N ILE A 86 -16.68 11.27 34.87
CA ILE A 86 -15.87 10.18 35.41
C ILE A 86 -14.42 10.50 35.09
N THR A 87 -13.57 10.60 36.11
CA THR A 87 -12.16 10.98 35.94
C THR A 87 -11.25 9.96 36.61
N SER A 88 -10.28 9.41 35.89
CA SER A 88 -9.20 8.61 36.47
C SER A 88 -7.89 9.38 36.53
N THR A 89 -7.14 9.22 37.62
CA THR A 89 -5.78 9.74 37.75
C THR A 89 -4.70 8.65 37.69
N GLN A 90 -5.10 7.39 37.51
CA GLN A 90 -4.21 6.22 37.50
C GLN A 90 -4.61 5.21 36.42
N GLY A 91 -3.68 4.31 36.09
CA GLY A 91 -3.87 3.26 35.08
C GLY A 91 -4.78 2.10 35.51
N GLU A 92 -4.94 1.15 34.57
CA GLU A 92 -5.69 -0.12 34.71
C GLU A 92 -7.18 0.04 35.04
N SER A 93 -7.73 1.25 34.87
CA SER A 93 -9.08 1.59 35.30
C SER A 93 -10.08 1.55 34.15
N ALA A 94 -11.36 1.34 34.49
CA ALA A 94 -12.46 1.38 33.54
C ALA A 94 -13.51 2.40 33.98
N ALA A 95 -13.89 3.36 33.13
CA ALA A 95 -14.92 4.31 33.52
C ALA A 95 -16.31 3.64 33.54
N MET A 96 -16.65 2.88 32.51
CA MET A 96 -17.93 2.17 32.40
C MET A 96 -17.69 0.72 31.93
N ILE A 97 -18.25 -0.26 32.66
CA ILE A 97 -18.28 -1.67 32.27
C ILE A 97 -19.73 -2.13 32.20
N TYR A 98 -20.12 -2.71 31.07
CA TYR A 98 -21.42 -3.34 30.90
C TYR A 98 -21.27 -4.81 30.49
N LYS A 99 -21.77 -5.69 31.34
CA LYS A 99 -21.93 -7.13 31.10
C LYS A 99 -23.43 -7.43 30.97
N PRO A 100 -23.96 -7.55 29.74
CA PRO A 100 -25.38 -7.78 29.51
C PRO A 100 -25.81 -9.19 29.93
N GLY A 101 -27.11 -9.32 30.19
CA GLY A 101 -27.81 -10.59 30.32
C GLY A 101 -28.29 -11.09 28.95
N ASN A 102 -29.55 -11.51 28.89
CA ASN A 102 -30.18 -11.89 27.62
C ASN A 102 -30.80 -10.67 26.90
N ILE A 103 -30.31 -10.33 25.71
CA ILE A 103 -30.86 -9.22 24.93
C ILE A 103 -32.15 -9.64 24.22
N LEU A 104 -33.27 -9.03 24.59
CA LEU A 104 -34.60 -9.35 24.04
C LEU A 104 -34.83 -8.75 22.64
N ALA A 105 -34.17 -7.63 22.33
CA ALA A 105 -34.28 -6.94 21.05
C ALA A 105 -32.91 -6.42 20.60
N ALA A 106 -32.40 -6.98 19.49
CA ALA A 106 -31.13 -6.60 18.92
C ALA A 106 -31.09 -5.11 18.55
N GLY A 107 -29.91 -4.48 18.72
CA GLY A 107 -29.70 -3.07 18.38
C GLY A 107 -30.29 -2.07 19.38
N THR A 108 -30.81 -2.52 20.52
CA THR A 108 -31.23 -1.62 21.61
C THR A 108 -30.01 -0.89 22.18
N THR A 109 -30.13 0.41 22.47
CA THR A 109 -29.06 1.18 23.13
C THR A 109 -29.10 0.93 24.63
N LEU A 110 -28.02 0.35 25.16
CA LEU A 110 -27.94 -0.07 26.57
C LEU A 110 -26.79 0.60 27.32
N VAL A 111 -25.82 1.15 26.60
CA VAL A 111 -24.71 1.92 27.16
C VAL A 111 -24.69 3.29 26.50
N ASN A 112 -24.74 4.35 27.30
CA ASN A 112 -24.78 5.72 26.78
C ASN A 112 -23.87 6.66 27.59
N ASN A 113 -22.93 7.33 26.90
CA ASN A 113 -22.14 8.42 27.46
C ASN A 113 -22.55 9.74 26.82
N THR A 114 -23.30 10.58 27.53
CA THR A 114 -23.55 11.99 27.15
C THR A 114 -22.65 12.97 27.91
N GLY A 115 -21.95 12.49 28.94
CA GLY A 115 -21.10 13.29 29.82
C GLY A 115 -19.64 13.29 29.37
N THR A 116 -18.75 13.44 30.36
CA THR A 116 -17.30 13.45 30.14
C THR A 116 -16.64 12.29 30.88
N ILE A 117 -15.80 11.56 30.16
CA ILE A 117 -14.88 10.56 30.70
C ILE A 117 -13.46 11.05 30.42
N THR A 118 -12.64 11.17 31.47
CA THR A 118 -11.22 11.53 31.35
C THR A 118 -10.36 10.49 32.05
N MET A 119 -9.38 9.91 31.36
CA MET A 119 -8.54 8.84 31.90
C MET A 119 -7.06 9.23 31.83
N ALA A 120 -6.34 9.15 32.95
CA ALA A 120 -4.88 9.29 33.01
C ALA A 120 -4.24 7.95 33.40
N GLY A 121 -2.99 7.74 32.99
CA GLY A 121 -2.27 6.49 33.08
C GLY A 121 -2.50 5.56 31.88
N ASP A 122 -1.86 4.40 31.93
CA ASP A 122 -1.89 3.37 30.90
C ASP A 122 -2.94 2.28 31.20
N LYS A 123 -3.26 1.44 30.21
CA LYS A 123 -4.16 0.27 30.33
C LYS A 123 -5.60 0.62 30.74
N ASN A 124 -6.03 1.84 30.48
CA ASN A 124 -7.36 2.31 30.82
C ASN A 124 -8.37 2.00 29.72
N THR A 125 -9.63 1.80 30.09
CA THR A 125 -10.75 1.71 29.14
C THR A 125 -11.83 2.73 29.47
N GLY A 126 -12.26 3.52 28.50
CA GLY A 126 -13.38 4.45 28.71
C GLY A 126 -14.68 3.67 28.90
N ILE A 127 -15.08 2.92 27.87
CA ILE A 127 -16.26 2.06 27.91
C ILE A 127 -15.85 0.63 27.54
N TYR A 128 -16.08 -0.33 28.44
CA TYR A 128 -15.93 -1.75 28.20
C TYR A 128 -17.31 -2.42 28.10
N ALA A 129 -17.70 -2.82 26.91
CA ALA A 129 -18.98 -3.49 26.63
C ALA A 129 -18.77 -4.96 26.24
N LEU A 130 -19.29 -5.89 27.04
CA LEU A 130 -19.10 -7.32 26.83
C LEU A 130 -20.16 -7.94 25.90
N LYS A 131 -19.81 -9.03 25.24
CA LYS A 131 -20.72 -9.88 24.47
C LYS A 131 -21.88 -10.39 25.33
N ASP A 132 -23.09 -10.34 24.79
CA ASP A 132 -24.27 -10.95 25.41
C ASP A 132 -24.33 -12.46 25.19
N ILE A 133 -25.04 -13.17 26.08
CA ILE A 133 -25.10 -14.64 26.10
C ILE A 133 -25.64 -15.20 24.76
N GLY A 134 -26.61 -14.51 24.15
CA GLY A 134 -27.23 -14.91 22.90
C GLY A 134 -26.49 -14.42 21.64
N ASN A 135 -25.45 -13.60 21.81
CA ASN A 135 -24.82 -12.84 20.73
C ASN A 135 -25.84 -12.07 19.87
N ALA A 136 -26.94 -11.58 20.45
CA ALA A 136 -27.96 -10.85 19.71
C ALA A 136 -27.48 -9.43 19.33
N GLY A 137 -26.59 -8.85 20.13
CA GLY A 137 -26.00 -7.54 19.88
C GLY A 137 -26.84 -6.35 20.38
N TYR A 138 -26.15 -5.32 20.85
CA TYR A 138 -26.75 -4.07 21.34
C TYR A 138 -25.88 -2.87 20.97
N VAL A 139 -26.39 -1.66 21.21
CA VAL A 139 -25.72 -0.40 20.87
C VAL A 139 -25.03 0.21 22.09
N ILE A 140 -23.76 0.59 21.87
CA ILE A 140 -22.94 1.44 22.74
C ILE A 140 -22.88 2.80 22.08
N GLU A 141 -23.38 3.85 22.73
CA GLU A 141 -23.44 5.19 22.16
C GLU A 141 -22.59 6.19 22.94
N ASN A 142 -21.70 6.88 22.24
CA ASN A 142 -20.97 8.04 22.74
C ASN A 142 -21.53 9.32 22.12
N ASN A 143 -22.22 10.09 22.96
CA ASN A 143 -22.78 11.41 22.65
C ASN A 143 -21.99 12.56 23.32
N GLY A 144 -21.04 12.22 24.19
CA GLY A 144 -20.24 13.16 24.95
C GLY A 144 -18.75 13.09 24.60
N THR A 145 -17.91 13.20 25.62
CA THR A 145 -16.44 13.21 25.49
C THR A 145 -15.83 12.00 26.20
N ILE A 146 -14.88 11.35 25.53
CA ILE A 146 -13.94 10.40 26.12
C ILE A 146 -12.53 10.90 25.79
N GLU A 147 -11.70 11.15 26.79
CA GLU A 147 -10.36 11.72 26.60
C GLU A 147 -9.32 11.03 27.48
N PHE A 148 -8.17 10.70 26.89
CA PHE A 148 -7.02 10.14 27.60
C PHE A 148 -5.90 11.17 27.66
N SER A 149 -5.24 11.27 28.80
CA SER A 149 -4.19 12.26 29.03
C SER A 149 -2.79 11.74 28.73
N ASP A 150 -2.59 10.42 28.78
CA ASP A 150 -1.27 9.78 28.70
C ASP A 150 -1.17 8.75 27.57
N ASP A 151 0.05 8.58 27.06
CA ASP A 151 0.43 7.55 26.11
C ASP A 151 0.28 6.14 26.70
N SER A 152 -0.06 5.15 25.87
CA SER A 152 0.15 3.75 26.25
C SER A 152 1.63 3.37 26.11
N ALA A 153 2.11 2.43 26.92
CA ALA A 153 3.45 1.87 26.75
C ALA A 153 3.58 1.04 25.45
N THR A 154 2.52 0.33 25.08
CA THR A 154 2.43 -0.53 23.89
C THR A 154 1.02 -0.47 23.32
N ILE A 155 0.89 -0.62 21.99
CA ILE A 155 -0.43 -0.81 21.37
C ILE A 155 -0.92 -2.25 21.52
N ASN A 156 0.01 -3.20 21.64
CA ASN A 156 -0.26 -4.62 21.75
C ASN A 156 -0.45 -5.00 23.22
N ASN A 157 -1.63 -5.54 23.54
CA ASN A 157 -2.04 -6.05 24.86
C ASN A 157 -1.95 -4.99 25.97
N ASP A 158 -3.12 -4.57 26.47
CA ASP A 158 -3.30 -3.59 27.54
C ASP A 158 -3.03 -2.13 27.15
N SER A 159 -3.32 -1.71 25.92
CA SER A 159 -3.28 -0.28 25.57
C SER A 159 -4.46 0.49 26.17
N ASN A 160 -4.35 1.82 26.22
CA ASN A 160 -5.50 2.69 26.43
C ASN A 160 -6.51 2.53 25.28
N VAL A 161 -7.79 2.26 25.63
CA VAL A 161 -8.88 2.10 24.65
C VAL A 161 -10.07 2.98 25.00
N GLY A 162 -10.52 3.84 24.07
CA GLY A 162 -11.70 4.68 24.27
C GLY A 162 -12.97 3.85 24.49
N ILE A 163 -13.33 3.04 23.51
CA ILE A 163 -14.45 2.10 23.58
C ILE A 163 -13.95 0.72 23.14
N TYR A 164 -14.06 -0.26 24.03
CA TYR A 164 -13.72 -1.65 23.75
C TYR A 164 -14.98 -2.52 23.81
N THR A 165 -15.18 -3.36 22.79
CA THR A 165 -16.18 -4.43 22.84
C THR A 165 -15.68 -5.72 22.21
N ASN A 166 -16.05 -6.84 22.84
CA ASN A 166 -15.82 -8.20 22.31
C ASN A 166 -17.11 -8.87 21.80
N GLY A 167 -18.22 -8.12 21.71
CA GLY A 167 -19.47 -8.62 21.12
C GLY A 167 -19.49 -8.44 19.60
N GLU A 168 -19.49 -9.54 18.86
CA GLU A 168 -19.42 -9.55 17.39
C GLU A 168 -20.60 -8.83 16.70
N ASN A 169 -21.77 -8.83 17.36
CA ASN A 169 -22.98 -8.17 16.88
C ASN A 169 -23.27 -6.86 17.64
N ASN A 170 -22.35 -6.42 18.51
CA ASN A 170 -22.47 -5.11 19.13
C ASN A 170 -22.13 -4.02 18.12
N LYS A 171 -22.80 -2.88 18.27
CA LYS A 171 -22.59 -1.71 17.45
C LYS A 171 -22.14 -0.54 18.31
N VAL A 172 -21.01 0.06 17.93
CA VAL A 172 -20.56 1.33 18.51
C VAL A 172 -21.09 2.49 17.66
N LYS A 173 -21.72 3.46 18.30
CA LYS A 173 -22.18 4.71 17.68
C LYS A 173 -21.49 5.91 18.31
N THR A 174 -20.98 6.83 17.50
CA THR A 174 -20.56 8.16 17.96
C THR A 174 -21.48 9.20 17.33
N ALA A 175 -21.97 10.16 18.11
CA ALA A 175 -22.85 11.21 17.58
C ALA A 175 -22.05 12.43 17.08
N SER A 176 -22.69 13.23 16.24
CA SER A 176 -22.14 14.52 15.81
C SER A 176 -21.81 15.41 17.01
N GLY A 177 -20.59 15.97 17.02
CA GLY A 177 -20.07 16.79 18.12
C GLY A 177 -19.55 15.99 19.32
N SER A 178 -19.70 14.66 19.32
CA SER A 178 -19.02 13.80 20.31
C SER A 178 -17.53 13.67 19.99
N LYS A 179 -16.73 13.33 21.01
CA LYS A 179 -15.27 13.24 20.92
C LYS A 179 -14.76 11.96 21.57
N ILE A 180 -13.81 11.30 20.90
CA ILE A 180 -12.92 10.29 21.47
C ILE A 180 -11.48 10.74 21.17
N GLU A 181 -10.71 11.08 22.20
CA GLU A 181 -9.28 11.41 22.04
C GLU A 181 -8.42 10.50 22.90
N THR A 182 -7.46 9.83 22.24
CA THR A 182 -6.41 9.06 22.89
C THR A 182 -5.04 9.57 22.48
N LYS A 183 -4.00 9.16 23.22
CA LYS A 183 -2.62 9.57 22.95
C LYS A 183 -1.88 8.49 22.16
N ALA A 184 -0.55 8.45 22.22
CA ALA A 184 0.21 7.54 21.37
C ALA A 184 0.05 6.09 21.81
N ARG A 185 0.12 5.16 20.84
CA ARG A 185 0.00 3.71 21.03
C ARG A 185 -1.33 3.29 21.68
N SER A 186 -2.39 4.05 21.44
CA SER A 186 -3.72 3.83 21.99
C SER A 186 -4.75 3.58 20.88
N ILE A 187 -5.93 3.10 21.25
CA ILE A 187 -7.02 2.79 20.31
C ILE A 187 -8.25 3.63 20.64
N GLY A 188 -8.86 4.28 19.66
CA GLY A 188 -10.11 5.01 19.85
C GLY A 188 -11.28 4.06 20.09
N ILE A 189 -11.58 3.23 19.10
CA ILE A 189 -12.62 2.19 19.15
C ILE A 189 -12.00 0.85 18.79
N TYR A 190 -12.19 -0.17 19.63
CA TYR A 190 -11.84 -1.56 19.35
C TYR A 190 -13.12 -2.40 19.36
N GLY A 191 -13.51 -2.97 18.22
CA GLY A 191 -14.78 -3.70 18.13
C GLY A 191 -15.07 -4.31 16.75
N TYR A 192 -16.36 -4.29 16.38
CA TYR A 192 -16.90 -4.88 15.15
C TYR A 192 -17.69 -3.83 14.37
N GLU A 193 -19.02 -3.76 14.51
CA GLU A 193 -19.83 -2.77 13.79
C GLU A 193 -19.65 -1.36 14.39
N VAL A 194 -19.33 -0.38 13.54
CA VAL A 194 -19.13 1.02 13.94
C VAL A 194 -19.92 1.96 13.04
N GLU A 195 -20.63 2.91 13.63
CA GLU A 195 -21.26 4.05 12.96
C GLU A 195 -20.72 5.34 13.60
N ASN A 196 -19.95 6.12 12.83
CA ASN A 196 -19.23 7.28 13.33
C ASN A 196 -19.77 8.58 12.74
N ASP A 197 -20.23 9.47 13.61
CA ASP A 197 -20.55 10.87 13.31
C ASP A 197 -19.71 11.85 14.16
N GLY A 198 -18.97 11.36 15.15
CA GLY A 198 -18.11 12.16 16.04
C GLY A 198 -16.65 12.26 15.59
N ASP A 199 -15.87 13.05 16.33
CA ASP A 199 -14.43 13.17 16.12
C ASP A 199 -13.68 12.07 16.89
N ILE A 200 -12.73 11.41 16.21
CA ILE A 200 -11.81 10.44 16.80
C ILE A 200 -10.38 10.93 16.55
N THR A 201 -9.62 11.17 17.61
CA THR A 201 -8.20 11.55 17.53
C THR A 201 -7.36 10.54 18.28
N VAL A 202 -6.32 10.01 17.63
CA VAL A 202 -5.32 9.14 18.27
C VAL A 202 -3.92 9.68 18.01
N GLY A 203 -3.00 9.44 18.96
CA GLY A 203 -1.62 9.88 18.84
C GLY A 203 -0.76 9.01 17.91
N ASP A 204 0.55 9.18 18.00
CA ASP A 204 1.53 8.42 17.23
C ASP A 204 1.40 6.91 17.44
N SER A 205 1.56 6.12 16.38
CA SER A 205 1.36 4.67 16.41
C SER A 205 0.00 4.23 16.99
N GLY A 206 -1.01 5.11 16.96
CA GLY A 206 -2.36 4.82 17.44
C GLY A 206 -3.29 4.30 16.34
N VAL A 207 -4.44 3.76 16.75
CA VAL A 207 -5.50 3.31 15.82
C VAL A 207 -6.83 3.99 16.14
N GLY A 208 -7.41 4.72 15.20
CA GLY A 208 -8.71 5.37 15.41
C GLY A 208 -9.82 4.35 15.62
N ILE A 209 -10.06 3.50 14.61
CA ILE A 209 -11.03 2.41 14.65
C ILE A 209 -10.31 1.10 14.32
N TYR A 210 -10.25 0.17 15.28
CA TYR A 210 -9.79 -1.20 15.08
C TYR A 210 -11.00 -2.13 14.97
N SER A 211 -11.27 -2.65 13.76
CA SER A 211 -12.43 -3.49 13.49
C SER A 211 -12.06 -4.94 13.16
N LEU A 212 -12.67 -5.85 13.91
CA LEU A 212 -12.53 -7.30 13.78
C LEU A 212 -13.54 -7.93 12.82
N GLY A 213 -14.53 -7.18 12.32
CA GLY A 213 -15.60 -7.68 11.46
C GLY A 213 -16.77 -6.70 11.32
N LYS A 214 -17.77 -7.06 10.51
CA LYS A 214 -18.98 -6.25 10.23
C LYS A 214 -18.68 -4.93 9.50
N ASN A 215 -19.69 -4.06 9.41
CA ASN A 215 -19.63 -2.84 8.63
C ASN A 215 -19.13 -1.66 9.47
N ILE A 216 -18.38 -0.78 8.82
CA ILE A 216 -17.90 0.48 9.38
C ILE A 216 -18.50 1.59 8.52
N ASN A 217 -19.29 2.48 9.11
CA ASN A 217 -19.86 3.64 8.43
C ASN A 217 -19.30 4.90 9.08
N VAL A 218 -18.48 5.66 8.36
CA VAL A 218 -17.99 6.97 8.79
C VAL A 218 -18.82 8.02 8.05
N ASN A 219 -19.91 8.44 8.68
CA ASN A 219 -20.90 9.34 8.09
C ASN A 219 -20.40 10.79 8.09
N SER A 220 -19.83 11.21 9.22
CA SER A 220 -19.31 12.55 9.47
C SER A 220 -18.19 12.53 10.53
N GLY A 221 -17.73 13.70 10.96
CA GLY A 221 -16.65 13.86 11.92
C GLY A 221 -15.26 13.68 11.31
N THR A 222 -14.23 13.99 12.09
CA THR A 222 -12.82 13.85 11.72
C THR A 222 -12.20 12.65 12.41
N ILE A 223 -11.61 11.74 11.63
CA ILE A 223 -10.69 10.73 12.15
C ILE A 223 -9.26 11.24 11.94
N LYS A 224 -8.58 11.56 13.05
CA LYS A 224 -7.19 12.02 13.07
C LYS A 224 -6.29 10.95 13.65
N VAL A 225 -5.24 10.59 12.90
CA VAL A 225 -4.18 9.70 13.35
C VAL A 225 -2.85 10.43 13.39
N GLY A 226 -2.06 10.17 14.44
CA GLY A 226 -0.71 10.69 14.59
C GLY A 226 0.29 10.09 13.60
N ASN A 227 1.57 10.24 13.90
CA ASN A 227 2.67 9.79 13.05
C ASN A 227 3.05 8.32 13.32
N ASN A 228 4.08 7.84 12.63
CA ASN A 228 4.85 6.64 12.98
C ASN A 228 4.00 5.37 13.08
N ASN A 229 3.56 4.83 11.93
CA ASN A 229 2.81 3.57 11.83
C ASN A 229 1.42 3.61 12.50
N GLY A 230 0.77 4.76 12.55
CA GLY A 230 -0.63 4.85 12.97
C GLY A 230 -1.59 4.41 11.86
N ALA A 231 -2.81 4.02 12.24
CA ALA A 231 -3.91 3.81 11.30
C ALA A 231 -5.16 4.61 11.69
N GLY A 232 -5.78 5.32 10.74
CA GLY A 232 -7.09 5.94 11.00
C GLY A 232 -8.16 4.86 11.24
N ILE A 233 -8.25 3.91 10.31
CA ILE A 233 -9.11 2.73 10.39
C ILE A 233 -8.27 1.50 10.08
N TYR A 234 -8.31 0.50 10.95
CA TYR A 234 -7.65 -0.78 10.76
C TYR A 234 -8.69 -1.92 10.74
N MET A 235 -8.83 -2.55 9.57
CA MET A 235 -9.76 -3.64 9.30
C MET A 235 -9.02 -4.98 9.26
N THR A 236 -9.41 -5.93 10.12
CA THR A 236 -8.80 -7.27 10.16
C THR A 236 -9.78 -8.41 9.89
N GLY A 237 -11.08 -8.16 10.04
CA GLY A 237 -12.15 -9.12 9.74
C GLY A 237 -12.36 -9.40 8.26
N THR A 238 -13.19 -10.40 7.96
CA THR A 238 -13.56 -10.82 6.60
C THR A 238 -14.93 -10.29 6.18
N ASN A 239 -15.14 -10.13 4.87
CA ASN A 239 -16.40 -9.66 4.29
C ASN A 239 -16.95 -8.36 4.94
N GLN A 240 -16.03 -7.49 5.39
CA GLN A 240 -16.39 -6.19 5.95
C GLN A 240 -16.66 -5.19 4.84
N THR A 241 -17.58 -4.26 5.08
CA THR A 241 -17.75 -3.07 4.24
C THR A 241 -17.44 -1.81 5.05
N LEU A 242 -16.44 -1.05 4.62
CA LEU A 242 -16.18 0.31 5.09
C LEU A 242 -16.82 1.30 4.10
N THR A 243 -17.66 2.20 4.60
CA THR A 243 -18.18 3.34 3.85
C THR A 243 -17.75 4.63 4.54
N ALA A 244 -16.87 5.40 3.89
CA ALA A 244 -16.51 6.76 4.31
C ALA A 244 -17.31 7.78 3.46
N GLY A 245 -18.21 8.51 4.12
CA GLY A 245 -19.12 9.46 3.49
C GLY A 245 -18.47 10.81 3.18
N ASN A 246 -19.13 11.60 2.34
CA ASN A 246 -18.63 12.92 1.91
C ASN A 246 -18.54 13.97 3.03
N ALA A 247 -19.31 13.81 4.11
CA ALA A 247 -19.22 14.69 5.27
C ALA A 247 -18.15 14.25 6.30
N ALA A 248 -17.51 13.10 6.09
CA ALA A 248 -16.39 12.67 6.92
C ALA A 248 -15.09 13.36 6.50
N ASN A 249 -14.14 13.39 7.41
CA ASN A 249 -12.80 13.92 7.19
C ASN A 249 -11.74 12.99 7.77
N MET A 250 -10.54 13.00 7.19
CA MET A 250 -9.39 12.25 7.71
C MET A 250 -8.14 13.13 7.73
N VAL A 251 -7.41 13.07 8.85
CA VAL A 251 -6.11 13.73 9.01
C VAL A 251 -5.07 12.64 9.29
N ILE A 252 -4.10 12.51 8.39
CA ILE A 252 -3.14 11.40 8.40
C ILE A 252 -1.74 11.97 8.65
N GLY A 253 -1.15 11.64 9.81
CA GLY A 253 0.22 12.00 10.16
C GLY A 253 1.28 11.25 9.34
N ASN A 254 2.54 11.67 9.47
CA ASN A 254 3.65 11.12 8.70
C ASN A 254 3.91 9.64 9.04
N GLY A 255 4.18 8.81 8.04
CA GLY A 255 4.46 7.38 8.25
C GLY A 255 3.22 6.56 8.62
N SER A 256 2.00 7.10 8.44
CA SER A 256 0.75 6.48 8.86
C SER A 256 -0.16 6.15 7.68
N VAL A 257 -1.20 5.37 7.94
CA VAL A 257 -2.17 4.93 6.94
C VAL A 257 -3.56 5.46 7.29
N GLY A 258 -4.29 6.00 6.32
CA GLY A 258 -5.70 6.36 6.52
C GLY A 258 -6.56 5.12 6.81
N ILE A 259 -6.62 4.21 5.84
CA ILE A 259 -7.37 2.96 5.89
C ILE A 259 -6.40 1.79 5.63
N MET A 260 -6.24 0.94 6.63
CA MET A 260 -5.45 -0.28 6.58
C MET A 260 -6.38 -1.50 6.53
N ASP A 261 -6.37 -2.25 5.44
CA ASP A 261 -7.04 -3.54 5.32
C ASP A 261 -6.01 -4.68 5.30
N SER A 262 -5.93 -5.43 6.40
CA SER A 262 -5.03 -6.59 6.48
C SER A 262 -5.72 -7.91 6.17
N ASN A 263 -6.98 -7.90 5.74
CA ASN A 263 -7.67 -9.14 5.40
C ASN A 263 -7.09 -9.75 4.13
N THR A 264 -6.45 -10.91 4.24
CA THR A 264 -5.97 -11.70 3.09
C THR A 264 -6.89 -12.89 2.75
N SER A 265 -8.02 -13.02 3.45
CA SER A 265 -8.94 -14.16 3.34
C SER A 265 -10.07 -13.90 2.33
N THR A 266 -10.82 -14.96 2.00
CA THR A 266 -12.01 -14.93 1.14
C THR A 266 -13.27 -15.16 1.98
N PRO A 267 -14.34 -14.37 1.80
CA PRO A 267 -14.45 -13.17 0.96
C PRO A 267 -13.55 -12.01 1.45
N GLY A 268 -13.07 -11.20 0.51
CA GLY A 268 -12.32 -9.98 0.81
C GLY A 268 -13.19 -8.86 1.39
N ASN A 269 -12.56 -7.76 1.77
CA ASN A 269 -13.28 -6.59 2.28
C ASN A 269 -13.61 -5.61 1.16
N THR A 270 -14.65 -4.79 1.36
CA THR A 270 -15.00 -3.69 0.45
C THR A 270 -14.77 -2.34 1.13
N ILE A 271 -14.05 -1.45 0.47
CA ILE A 271 -13.80 -0.08 0.92
C ILE A 271 -14.46 0.87 -0.08
N ILE A 272 -15.41 1.67 0.39
CA ILE A 272 -16.09 2.71 -0.38
C ILE A 272 -15.74 4.05 0.24
N SER A 273 -14.94 4.84 -0.47
CA SER A 273 -14.48 6.15 0.01
C SER A 273 -15.02 7.29 -0.84
N ASN A 274 -15.71 8.22 -0.19
CA ASN A 274 -16.30 9.41 -0.81
C ASN A 274 -15.98 10.71 -0.05
N ILE A 275 -14.92 10.74 0.77
CA ILE A 275 -14.46 11.93 1.49
C ILE A 275 -14.05 13.01 0.48
N ALA A 276 -14.52 14.25 0.66
CA ALA A 276 -14.29 15.31 -0.31
C ALA A 276 -12.80 15.53 -0.65
N ASN A 277 -11.95 15.66 0.37
CA ASN A 277 -10.51 15.89 0.21
C ASN A 277 -9.73 15.24 1.35
N ILE A 278 -8.59 14.62 1.02
CA ILE A 278 -7.69 13.98 1.97
C ILE A 278 -6.28 14.51 1.73
N GLY A 279 -5.63 14.94 2.80
CA GLY A 279 -4.23 15.33 2.80
C GLY A 279 -3.36 14.24 3.42
N LEU A 280 -2.27 13.90 2.74
CA LEU A 280 -1.26 12.97 3.24
C LEU A 280 -0.03 13.72 3.76
N GLY A 281 0.39 13.38 4.99
CA GLY A 281 1.76 13.62 5.45
C GLY A 281 2.77 12.78 4.68
N ASP A 282 4.05 12.91 5.02
CA ASP A 282 5.15 12.21 4.32
C ASP A 282 5.16 10.70 4.63
N ASN A 283 5.70 9.87 3.72
CA ASN A 283 5.82 8.42 3.88
C ASN A 283 4.51 7.73 4.27
N SER A 284 3.37 8.26 3.82
CA SER A 284 2.03 7.85 4.25
C SER A 284 1.25 7.20 3.13
N ALA A 285 0.21 6.46 3.49
CA ALA A 285 -0.74 5.92 2.53
C ALA A 285 -2.17 6.37 2.84
N TYR A 286 -2.99 6.68 1.82
CA TYR A 286 -4.42 6.84 2.09
C TYR A 286 -5.06 5.47 2.33
N ILE A 287 -5.04 4.58 1.33
CA ILE A 287 -5.55 3.22 1.45
C ILE A 287 -4.41 2.23 1.23
N TYR A 288 -4.25 1.29 2.17
CA TYR A 288 -3.42 0.11 2.00
C TYR A 288 -4.28 -1.13 2.19
N SER A 289 -4.32 -2.00 1.18
CA SER A 289 -5.03 -3.28 1.24
C SER A 289 -4.12 -4.45 0.89
N ALA A 290 -3.94 -5.37 1.84
CA ALA A 290 -3.16 -6.59 1.64
C ALA A 290 -3.95 -7.71 0.92
N GLY A 291 -5.28 -7.57 0.80
CA GLY A 291 -6.18 -8.64 0.37
C GLY A 291 -6.33 -8.79 -1.13
N PRO A 292 -6.01 -9.95 -1.73
CA PRO A 292 -6.21 -10.17 -3.17
C PRO A 292 -7.69 -10.20 -3.59
N ASN A 293 -8.60 -10.41 -2.65
CA ASN A 293 -10.05 -10.40 -2.89
C ASN A 293 -10.72 -9.12 -2.42
N SER A 294 -9.96 -8.13 -1.94
CA SER A 294 -10.53 -6.86 -1.49
C SER A 294 -10.92 -6.00 -2.68
N ASN A 295 -11.93 -5.15 -2.49
CA ASN A 295 -12.47 -4.26 -3.51
C ASN A 295 -12.50 -2.83 -3.00
N ILE A 296 -11.80 -1.92 -3.69
CA ILE A 296 -11.73 -0.51 -3.33
C ILE A 296 -12.47 0.31 -4.39
N ILE A 297 -13.38 1.16 -3.95
CA ILE A 297 -14.08 2.16 -4.76
C ILE A 297 -13.76 3.53 -4.16
N ASN A 298 -12.98 4.33 -4.87
CA ASN A 298 -12.56 5.66 -4.44
C ASN A 298 -13.13 6.75 -5.34
N THR A 299 -13.91 7.66 -4.74
CA THR A 299 -14.31 8.95 -5.34
C THR A 299 -13.65 10.12 -4.64
N SER A 300 -12.93 9.88 -3.54
CA SER A 300 -12.24 10.90 -2.74
C SER A 300 -11.05 11.51 -3.47
N ASN A 301 -10.86 12.82 -3.30
CA ASN A 301 -9.65 13.49 -3.77
C ASN A 301 -8.51 13.30 -2.77
N ILE A 302 -7.33 12.92 -3.26
CA ILE A 302 -6.13 12.64 -2.45
C ILE A 302 -5.06 13.64 -2.84
N THR A 303 -4.44 14.30 -1.86
CA THR A 303 -3.41 15.30 -2.09
C THR A 303 -2.22 15.08 -1.16
N SER A 304 -1.00 15.30 -1.64
CA SER A 304 0.14 15.49 -0.75
C SER A 304 0.13 16.92 -0.22
N VAL A 305 0.32 17.08 1.09
CA VAL A 305 0.29 18.41 1.72
C VAL A 305 1.41 19.31 1.18
N ALA A 306 1.17 20.63 1.18
CA ALA A 306 2.19 21.59 0.76
C ALA A 306 3.43 21.48 1.64
N GLY A 307 4.62 21.46 1.01
CA GLY A 307 5.90 21.25 1.70
C GLY A 307 6.21 19.80 2.07
N SER A 308 5.40 18.83 1.63
CA SER A 308 5.69 17.40 1.79
C SER A 308 7.03 17.02 1.15
N ALA A 309 7.79 16.16 1.82
CA ALA A 309 8.95 15.45 1.26
C ALA A 309 8.54 14.29 0.33
N GLY A 310 7.28 13.86 0.36
CA GLY A 310 6.71 12.84 -0.52
C GLY A 310 6.81 11.40 0.02
N ARG A 311 7.11 10.45 -0.87
CA ARG A 311 7.17 8.99 -0.60
C ARG A 311 5.81 8.40 -0.20
N ASN A 312 4.74 9.00 -0.69
CA ASN A 312 3.38 8.62 -0.35
C ASN A 312 2.78 7.63 -1.33
N PHE A 313 1.80 6.87 -0.86
CA PHE A 313 0.90 6.09 -1.70
C PHE A 313 -0.52 6.65 -1.61
N GLY A 314 -1.17 6.90 -2.75
CA GLY A 314 -2.60 7.19 -2.75
C GLY A 314 -3.34 5.91 -2.37
N ILE A 315 -3.26 4.91 -3.23
CA ILE A 315 -3.87 3.60 -3.02
C ILE A 315 -2.85 2.51 -3.30
N TYR A 316 -2.60 1.66 -2.31
CA TYR A 316 -1.92 0.39 -2.48
C TYR A 316 -2.93 -0.76 -2.31
N SER A 317 -2.96 -1.72 -3.22
CA SER A 317 -3.86 -2.88 -3.10
C SER A 317 -3.30 -4.16 -3.73
N ALA A 318 -3.51 -5.29 -3.07
CA ALA A 318 -3.34 -6.60 -3.71
C ALA A 318 -4.56 -7.06 -4.54
N GLY A 319 -5.69 -6.35 -4.41
CA GLY A 319 -6.98 -6.68 -5.03
C GLY A 319 -7.46 -5.64 -6.03
N ASN A 320 -8.79 -5.48 -6.14
CA ASN A 320 -9.42 -4.59 -7.11
C ASN A 320 -9.50 -3.13 -6.63
N VAL A 321 -9.27 -2.18 -7.52
CA VAL A 321 -9.36 -0.74 -7.30
C VAL A 321 -10.13 -0.08 -8.45
N VAL A 322 -11.15 0.71 -8.13
CA VAL A 322 -11.82 1.62 -9.05
C VAL A 322 -11.68 3.04 -8.49
N ASN A 323 -10.91 3.87 -9.18
CA ASN A 323 -10.68 5.25 -8.80
C ASN A 323 -11.33 6.22 -9.78
N SER A 324 -12.13 7.15 -9.26
CA SER A 324 -12.68 8.29 -10.01
C SER A 324 -12.40 9.64 -9.35
N GLY A 325 -11.88 9.64 -8.12
CA GLY A 325 -11.39 10.85 -7.44
C GLY A 325 -10.04 11.30 -8.02
N ASN A 326 -9.70 12.59 -7.83
CA ASN A 326 -8.42 13.12 -8.28
C ASN A 326 -7.30 12.77 -7.29
N ILE A 327 -6.11 12.45 -7.79
CA ILE A 327 -4.90 12.27 -6.98
C ILE A 327 -3.90 13.34 -7.40
N ASP A 328 -3.59 14.28 -6.52
CA ASP A 328 -2.64 15.37 -6.76
C ASP A 328 -1.40 15.21 -5.86
N PHE A 329 -0.35 14.62 -6.43
CA PHE A 329 0.96 14.41 -5.82
C PHE A 329 2.05 15.26 -6.48
N ARG A 330 1.71 16.50 -6.83
CA ARG A 330 2.68 17.49 -7.31
C ARG A 330 3.70 17.89 -6.24
N ASN A 331 3.32 17.80 -4.96
CA ASN A 331 4.21 18.14 -3.85
C ASN A 331 4.94 16.90 -3.32
N GLY A 332 6.25 17.03 -3.12
CA GLY A 332 7.10 15.95 -2.62
C GLY A 332 7.60 15.01 -3.70
N GLU A 333 8.69 14.30 -3.40
CA GLU A 333 9.35 13.40 -4.34
C GLU A 333 8.93 11.93 -4.09
N GLY A 334 8.90 11.13 -5.15
CA GLY A 334 8.69 9.69 -5.03
C GLY A 334 7.27 9.26 -4.62
N ASN A 335 6.24 10.01 -4.99
CA ASN A 335 4.86 9.67 -4.67
C ASN A 335 4.23 8.74 -5.71
N VAL A 336 3.45 7.77 -5.26
CA VAL A 336 2.78 6.79 -6.11
C VAL A 336 1.26 6.94 -6.01
N GLY A 337 0.59 7.26 -7.11
CA GLY A 337 -0.86 7.45 -7.14
C GLY A 337 -1.62 6.17 -6.78
N ILE A 338 -1.60 5.19 -7.68
CA ILE A 338 -2.22 3.87 -7.47
C ILE A 338 -1.19 2.78 -7.74
N TYR A 339 -1.03 1.84 -6.83
CA TYR A 339 -0.13 0.69 -7.00
C TYR A 339 -0.86 -0.60 -6.68
N VAL A 340 -0.83 -1.56 -7.61
CA VAL A 340 -1.38 -2.89 -7.43
C VAL A 340 -0.34 -3.98 -7.61
N ASP A 341 -0.41 -5.00 -6.75
CA ASP A 341 0.55 -6.10 -6.70
C ASP A 341 -0.17 -7.46 -6.63
N GLY A 342 0.31 -8.42 -7.42
CA GLY A 342 -0.19 -9.79 -7.45
C GLY A 342 -1.22 -10.02 -8.55
N SER A 343 -1.43 -11.29 -8.91
CA SER A 343 -2.24 -11.70 -10.06
C SER A 343 -3.73 -11.32 -9.98
N MET A 344 -4.22 -10.96 -8.80
CA MET A 344 -5.59 -10.47 -8.57
C MET A 344 -5.66 -8.94 -8.49
N GLY A 345 -4.50 -8.28 -8.44
CA GLY A 345 -4.38 -6.83 -8.42
C GLY A 345 -4.88 -6.24 -9.74
N ASN A 346 -5.95 -5.45 -9.67
CA ASN A 346 -6.53 -4.81 -10.83
C ASN A 346 -6.96 -3.38 -10.48
N ALA A 347 -6.43 -2.37 -11.15
CA ALA A 347 -6.83 -0.99 -10.93
C ALA A 347 -7.33 -0.31 -12.20
N ILE A 348 -8.45 0.41 -12.09
CA ILE A 348 -9.00 1.26 -13.14
C ILE A 348 -9.07 2.69 -12.61
N ASN A 349 -8.43 3.62 -13.31
CA ASN A 349 -8.51 5.05 -13.04
C ASN A 349 -9.36 5.77 -14.10
N SER A 350 -10.36 6.54 -13.68
CA SER A 350 -11.09 7.50 -14.52
C SER A 350 -10.93 8.97 -14.07
N GLY A 351 -10.30 9.19 -12.91
CA GLY A 351 -9.99 10.54 -12.40
C GLY A 351 -8.71 11.13 -12.97
N ASN A 352 -8.32 12.32 -12.49
CA ASN A 352 -7.01 12.90 -12.80
C ASN A 352 -5.97 12.45 -11.78
N ILE A 353 -4.84 11.91 -12.25
CA ILE A 353 -3.67 11.65 -11.41
C ILE A 353 -2.57 12.61 -11.84
N THR A 354 -1.99 13.36 -10.92
CA THR A 354 -0.82 14.20 -11.17
C THR A 354 0.32 13.78 -10.26
N VAL A 355 1.49 13.53 -10.83
CA VAL A 355 2.69 13.16 -10.08
C VAL A 355 3.85 14.10 -10.38
N GLY A 356 4.60 14.43 -9.33
CA GLY A 356 5.78 15.29 -9.37
C GLY A 356 7.08 14.53 -9.61
N LYS A 357 8.15 15.03 -9.01
CA LYS A 357 9.53 14.63 -9.26
C LYS A 357 9.88 13.28 -8.63
N SER A 358 10.75 12.50 -9.27
CA SER A 358 11.38 11.33 -8.65
C SER A 358 12.72 11.68 -8.01
N ASP A 359 13.04 11.04 -6.88
CA ASP A 359 14.37 11.01 -6.28
C ASP A 359 15.10 9.73 -6.70
N THR A 360 15.85 9.83 -7.79
CA THR A 360 16.60 8.70 -8.35
C THR A 360 17.81 8.31 -7.50
N ALA A 361 18.30 9.19 -6.61
CA ALA A 361 19.43 8.89 -5.74
C ALA A 361 19.02 7.92 -4.62
N THR A 362 17.77 7.99 -4.15
CA THR A 362 17.23 7.09 -3.13
C THR A 362 16.23 6.06 -3.66
N ASN A 363 16.07 5.95 -4.98
CA ASN A 363 15.09 5.07 -5.65
C ASN A 363 13.62 5.36 -5.26
N ALA A 364 13.29 6.60 -4.93
CA ALA A 364 11.91 7.01 -4.68
C ALA A 364 11.31 7.59 -5.96
N TYR A 365 10.61 6.75 -6.72
CA TYR A 365 10.04 7.11 -8.02
C TYR A 365 8.62 7.62 -7.90
N SER A 366 8.34 8.75 -8.56
CA SER A 366 7.00 9.28 -8.70
C SER A 366 6.28 8.55 -9.83
N ILE A 367 5.17 7.88 -9.51
CA ILE A 367 4.47 6.98 -10.44
C ILE A 367 2.96 7.27 -10.39
N GLY A 368 2.34 7.55 -11.53
CA GLY A 368 0.88 7.73 -11.60
C GLY A 368 0.13 6.44 -11.24
N MET A 369 0.40 5.38 -11.99
CA MET A 369 -0.15 4.04 -11.75
C MET A 369 0.93 2.95 -11.88
N GLY A 370 0.95 1.95 -10.99
CA GLY A 370 1.91 0.83 -11.01
C GLY A 370 1.26 -0.56 -10.90
N ALA A 371 1.76 -1.52 -11.68
CA ALA A 371 1.39 -2.94 -11.63
C ALA A 371 2.63 -3.84 -11.46
N LYS A 372 2.53 -4.84 -10.58
CA LYS A 372 3.59 -5.84 -10.41
C LYS A 372 3.06 -7.26 -10.19
N ASN A 373 3.89 -8.27 -10.50
CA ASN A 373 3.66 -9.68 -10.19
C ASN A 373 2.32 -10.25 -10.72
N GLY A 374 1.98 -9.90 -11.97
CA GLY A 374 0.74 -10.36 -12.62
C GLY A 374 -0.43 -9.41 -12.52
N ALA A 375 -0.26 -8.25 -11.88
CA ALA A 375 -1.31 -7.24 -11.73
C ALA A 375 -1.61 -6.46 -13.02
N SER A 376 -2.78 -5.83 -13.11
CA SER A 376 -3.19 -5.03 -14.25
C SER A 376 -3.61 -3.62 -13.82
N ILE A 377 -3.12 -2.60 -14.52
CA ILE A 377 -3.58 -1.21 -14.37
C ILE A 377 -4.15 -0.67 -15.68
N GLU A 378 -5.25 0.07 -15.60
CA GLU A 378 -5.91 0.70 -16.73
C GLU A 378 -6.23 2.18 -16.45
N ASN A 379 -5.74 3.07 -17.32
CA ASN A 379 -6.09 4.49 -17.28
C ASN A 379 -7.14 4.81 -18.35
N THR A 380 -8.29 5.31 -17.92
CA THR A 380 -9.35 5.87 -18.77
C THR A 380 -9.52 7.39 -18.58
N GLY A 381 -8.93 7.94 -17.51
CA GLY A 381 -8.89 9.38 -17.21
C GLY A 381 -7.60 10.03 -17.73
N VAL A 382 -7.03 10.93 -16.92
CA VAL A 382 -5.82 11.69 -17.27
C VAL A 382 -4.72 11.41 -16.26
N ILE A 383 -3.50 11.15 -16.75
CA ILE A 383 -2.28 11.11 -15.94
C ILE A 383 -1.38 12.26 -16.38
N ASN A 384 -0.97 13.11 -15.46
CA ASN A 384 -0.04 14.21 -15.69
C ASN A 384 1.29 13.93 -14.96
N VAL A 385 2.38 13.89 -15.70
CA VAL A 385 3.74 13.70 -15.18
C VAL A 385 4.49 15.01 -15.34
N ILE A 386 4.52 15.79 -14.25
CA ILE A 386 4.82 17.22 -14.37
C ILE A 386 6.28 17.58 -14.17
N ASP A 387 7.05 16.74 -13.47
CA ASP A 387 8.42 17.02 -13.05
C ASP A 387 9.37 15.84 -13.36
N GLU A 388 10.65 16.07 -13.06
CA GLU A 388 11.77 15.25 -13.52
C GLU A 388 11.65 13.77 -13.14
N ASN A 389 11.98 12.89 -14.09
CA ASN A 389 12.06 11.44 -13.92
C ASN A 389 10.77 10.76 -13.42
N GLY A 390 9.62 11.46 -13.46
CA GLY A 390 8.33 10.87 -13.13
C GLY A 390 7.88 9.84 -14.18
N VAL A 391 7.02 8.92 -13.77
CA VAL A 391 6.47 7.86 -14.63
C VAL A 391 4.95 7.92 -14.62
N GLY A 392 4.32 7.91 -15.79
CA GLY A 392 2.86 7.89 -15.90
C GLY A 392 2.29 6.55 -15.45
N MET A 393 2.66 5.48 -16.16
CA MET A 393 2.28 4.11 -15.84
C MET A 393 3.49 3.19 -15.80
N TYR A 394 3.55 2.30 -14.82
CA TYR A 394 4.63 1.32 -14.64
C TYR A 394 4.07 -0.11 -14.59
N ALA A 395 4.68 -1.05 -15.31
CA ALA A 395 4.38 -2.48 -15.18
C ALA A 395 5.65 -3.33 -15.21
N SER A 396 5.75 -4.30 -14.29
CA SER A 396 6.88 -5.23 -14.21
C SER A 396 6.48 -6.63 -13.75
N GLY A 397 7.10 -7.65 -14.33
CA GLY A 397 6.87 -9.06 -14.01
C GLY A 397 5.93 -9.74 -15.00
N ALA A 398 6.14 -11.05 -15.17
CA ALA A 398 5.32 -11.86 -16.07
C ALA A 398 3.84 -11.78 -15.72
N GLY A 399 3.02 -11.53 -16.73
CA GLY A 399 1.57 -11.37 -16.60
C GLY A 399 1.12 -9.96 -16.20
N SER A 400 2.02 -9.08 -15.75
CA SER A 400 1.68 -7.70 -15.41
C SER A 400 1.33 -6.89 -16.66
N LYS A 401 0.35 -5.98 -16.53
CA LYS A 401 -0.14 -5.16 -17.64
C LYS A 401 -0.33 -3.69 -17.26
N ALA A 402 0.02 -2.81 -18.19
CA ALA A 402 -0.37 -1.40 -18.15
C ALA A 402 -1.15 -1.04 -19.42
N ILE A 403 -2.37 -0.52 -19.27
CA ILE A 403 -3.29 -0.23 -20.37
C ILE A 403 -3.67 1.25 -20.32
N ASN A 404 -3.29 2.02 -21.34
CA ASN A 404 -3.72 3.41 -21.47
C ASN A 404 -4.87 3.51 -22.48
N ARG A 405 -6.05 3.97 -22.05
CA ARG A 405 -7.19 4.36 -22.91
C ARG A 405 -7.49 5.86 -22.88
N GLY A 406 -7.03 6.57 -21.86
CA GLY A 406 -7.17 8.01 -21.71
C GLY A 406 -5.93 8.77 -22.17
N ASP A 407 -5.60 9.84 -21.46
CA ASP A 407 -4.48 10.71 -21.76
C ASP A 407 -3.35 10.57 -20.74
N ILE A 408 -2.12 10.49 -21.23
CA ILE A 408 -0.90 10.64 -20.44
C ILE A 408 -0.16 11.88 -20.95
N ASN A 409 -0.10 12.92 -20.14
CA ASN A 409 0.53 14.19 -20.44
C ASN A 409 1.88 14.31 -19.74
N LEU A 410 2.92 14.59 -20.50
CA LEU A 410 4.30 14.67 -20.05
C LEU A 410 4.83 16.11 -20.17
N SER A 411 5.35 16.66 -19.07
CA SER A 411 6.03 17.96 -19.09
C SER A 411 7.38 17.97 -18.39
N GLY A 412 7.64 17.04 -17.47
CA GLY A 412 8.90 16.97 -16.73
C GLY A 412 10.06 16.37 -17.52
N SER A 413 11.29 16.83 -17.30
CA SER A 413 12.48 16.30 -17.99
C SER A 413 12.71 14.83 -17.65
N SER A 414 13.14 14.03 -18.63
CA SER A 414 13.33 12.57 -18.48
C SER A 414 12.09 11.81 -17.98
N SER A 415 10.89 12.42 -18.07
CA SER A 415 9.66 11.75 -17.70
C SER A 415 9.33 10.64 -18.69
N VAL A 416 8.64 9.62 -18.19
CA VAL A 416 8.24 8.44 -18.98
C VAL A 416 6.72 8.31 -18.98
N GLY A 417 6.09 8.18 -20.14
CA GLY A 417 4.66 7.89 -20.24
C GLY A 417 4.31 6.51 -19.72
N MET A 418 4.86 5.47 -20.33
CA MET A 418 4.73 4.09 -19.85
C MET A 418 6.10 3.42 -19.71
N TYR A 419 6.38 2.83 -18.55
CA TYR A 419 7.59 2.05 -18.27
C TYR A 419 7.20 0.57 -18.15
N ILE A 420 7.69 -0.26 -19.07
CA ILE A 420 7.32 -1.67 -19.21
C ILE A 420 8.57 -2.54 -19.08
N ASP A 421 8.59 -3.44 -18.10
CA ASP A 421 9.78 -4.21 -17.77
C ASP A 421 9.47 -5.67 -17.42
N ASP A 422 10.49 -6.52 -17.45
CA ASP A 422 10.46 -7.90 -16.95
C ASP A 422 9.23 -8.70 -17.42
N TYR A 423 9.13 -8.94 -18.73
CA TYR A 423 8.02 -9.68 -19.36
C TYR A 423 6.61 -9.05 -19.23
N ALA A 424 6.50 -7.82 -18.74
CA ALA A 424 5.23 -7.11 -18.70
C ALA A 424 4.76 -6.66 -20.09
N VAL A 425 3.47 -6.36 -20.21
CA VAL A 425 2.84 -5.89 -21.45
C VAL A 425 2.23 -4.51 -21.24
N GLY A 426 2.67 -3.53 -22.03
CA GLY A 426 2.01 -2.25 -22.20
C GLY A 426 1.07 -2.27 -23.39
N GLU A 427 -0.13 -1.69 -23.26
CA GLU A 427 -1.06 -1.45 -24.36
C GLU A 427 -1.50 0.01 -24.37
N ASN A 428 -1.19 0.74 -25.44
CA ASN A 428 -1.64 2.11 -25.62
C ASN A 428 -2.78 2.17 -26.65
N TYR A 429 -3.99 2.50 -26.20
CA TYR A 429 -5.17 2.80 -27.02
C TYR A 429 -5.49 4.30 -27.06
N GLY A 430 -5.03 5.05 -26.05
CA GLY A 430 -5.27 6.49 -25.92
C GLY A 430 -4.10 7.34 -26.44
N ASN A 431 -3.85 8.46 -25.76
CA ASN A 431 -2.79 9.40 -26.11
C ASN A 431 -1.68 9.39 -25.06
N ILE A 432 -0.43 9.37 -25.53
CA ILE A 432 0.76 9.66 -24.73
C ILE A 432 1.46 10.83 -25.41
N GLN A 433 1.54 11.97 -24.73
CA GLN A 433 1.96 13.21 -25.38
C GLN A 433 2.70 14.17 -24.46
N THR A 434 3.56 14.98 -25.05
CA THR A 434 4.10 16.17 -24.38
C THR A 434 3.08 17.29 -24.33
N THR A 435 3.05 18.08 -23.25
CA THR A 435 2.17 19.27 -23.15
C THR A 435 2.63 20.43 -24.07
N ALA A 436 1.83 21.49 -24.16
CA ALA A 436 2.22 22.72 -24.86
C ALA A 436 2.97 23.68 -23.92
N GLY A 437 4.20 24.06 -24.27
CA GLY A 437 5.07 24.93 -23.45
C GLY A 437 6.56 24.57 -23.63
N PRO A 438 7.49 25.18 -22.88
CA PRO A 438 8.84 24.63 -22.78
C PRO A 438 8.72 23.25 -22.12
N ASN A 439 8.84 22.21 -22.94
CA ASN A 439 8.82 20.83 -22.46
C ASN A 439 10.15 20.52 -21.80
N GLY A 440 10.14 19.67 -20.77
CA GLY A 440 11.37 19.08 -20.28
C GLY A 440 12.11 18.32 -21.39
N ASP A 441 13.42 18.23 -21.26
CA ASP A 441 14.27 17.52 -22.24
C ASP A 441 14.28 16.02 -21.95
N SER A 442 14.68 15.21 -22.94
CA SER A 442 14.82 13.74 -22.82
C SER A 442 13.54 12.99 -22.40
N ILE A 443 12.35 13.57 -22.64
CA ILE A 443 11.07 12.91 -22.38
C ILE A 443 10.92 11.65 -23.25
N ILE A 444 10.45 10.57 -22.64
CA ILE A 444 10.23 9.28 -23.29
C ILE A 444 8.75 8.92 -23.27
N GLY A 445 8.14 8.68 -24.43
CA GLY A 445 6.74 8.23 -24.50
C GLY A 445 6.56 6.86 -23.86
N VAL A 446 7.32 5.87 -24.34
CA VAL A 446 7.34 4.52 -23.74
C VAL A 446 8.77 4.02 -23.59
N TYR A 447 9.08 3.47 -22.43
CA TYR A 447 10.36 2.85 -22.11
C TYR A 447 10.16 1.37 -21.84
N THR A 448 10.66 0.48 -22.72
CA THR A 448 10.47 -0.97 -22.61
C THR A 448 11.79 -1.74 -22.46
N LEU A 449 11.89 -2.58 -21.42
CA LEU A 449 13.09 -3.34 -21.04
C LEU A 449 12.79 -4.81 -20.70
N ASN A 450 13.86 -5.63 -20.68
CA ASN A 450 13.90 -7.01 -20.18
C ASN A 450 12.71 -7.87 -20.62
N ASN A 451 12.55 -8.06 -21.94
CA ASN A 451 11.45 -8.82 -22.55
C ASN A 451 10.07 -8.15 -22.44
N GLY A 452 10.02 -6.88 -22.03
CA GLY A 452 8.81 -6.06 -22.07
C GLY A 452 8.29 -5.87 -23.49
N VAL A 453 6.98 -5.77 -23.61
CA VAL A 453 6.30 -5.61 -24.90
C VAL A 453 5.38 -4.40 -24.82
N ILE A 454 5.53 -3.45 -25.74
CA ILE A 454 4.55 -2.39 -25.94
C ILE A 454 3.76 -2.63 -27.22
N LYS A 455 2.43 -2.60 -27.10
CA LYS A 455 1.49 -2.61 -28.23
C LYS A 455 0.87 -1.24 -28.38
N ASN A 456 1.12 -0.59 -29.51
CA ASN A 456 0.58 0.74 -29.78
C ASN A 456 -0.59 0.65 -30.78
N TYR A 457 -1.79 0.95 -30.30
CA TYR A 457 -3.02 1.12 -31.08
C TYR A 457 -3.43 2.60 -31.20
N GLY A 458 -3.05 3.42 -30.22
CA GLY A 458 -3.35 4.85 -30.14
C GLY A 458 -2.23 5.74 -30.66
N THR A 459 -2.03 6.89 -29.99
CA THR A 459 -1.05 7.91 -30.39
C THR A 459 0.04 8.05 -29.34
N ILE A 460 1.30 8.07 -29.79
CA ILE A 460 2.47 8.48 -29.01
C ILE A 460 3.09 9.68 -29.74
N ASN A 461 3.00 10.87 -29.15
CA ASN A 461 3.46 12.11 -29.78
C ASN A 461 4.38 12.91 -28.85
N ILE A 462 5.68 12.80 -29.06
CA ILE A 462 6.70 13.42 -28.20
C ILE A 462 7.34 14.62 -28.91
N ASN A 463 7.22 15.80 -28.30
CA ASN A 463 7.84 17.02 -28.79
C ASN A 463 8.73 17.66 -27.72
N SER A 464 9.91 17.08 -27.53
CA SER A 464 10.95 17.56 -26.60
C SER A 464 12.34 17.41 -27.22
N GLU A 465 13.28 18.26 -26.79
CA GLU A 465 14.69 18.06 -27.13
C GLU A 465 15.17 16.70 -26.59
N ASP A 466 15.94 15.96 -27.40
CA ASP A 466 16.38 14.58 -27.13
C ASP A 466 15.22 13.61 -26.80
N GLY A 467 13.99 13.95 -27.19
CA GLY A 467 12.80 13.17 -26.90
C GLY A 467 12.78 11.83 -27.64
N ILE A 468 12.27 10.78 -26.99
CA ILE A 468 12.14 9.45 -27.59
C ILE A 468 10.67 9.04 -27.61
N GLY A 469 10.14 8.67 -28.78
CA GLY A 469 8.79 8.10 -28.87
C GLY A 469 8.71 6.77 -28.11
N VAL A 470 9.52 5.79 -28.52
CA VAL A 470 9.66 4.50 -27.83
C VAL A 470 11.13 4.10 -27.67
N TYR A 471 11.58 3.87 -26.45
CA TYR A 471 12.87 3.27 -26.14
C TYR A 471 12.72 1.75 -26.02
N VAL A 472 13.47 0.99 -26.82
CA VAL A 472 13.45 -0.47 -26.86
C VAL A 472 14.79 -1.01 -26.37
N GLY A 473 14.80 -1.60 -25.17
CA GLY A 473 15.98 -2.23 -24.60
C GLY A 473 16.03 -3.74 -24.73
N LYS A 474 16.77 -4.37 -23.81
CA LYS A 474 17.14 -5.79 -23.86
C LYS A 474 15.93 -6.69 -24.12
N ASN A 475 15.99 -7.45 -25.21
CA ASN A 475 14.97 -8.43 -25.64
C ASN A 475 13.53 -7.89 -25.72
N SER A 476 13.37 -6.58 -25.71
CA SER A 476 12.07 -5.92 -25.70
C SER A 476 11.64 -5.63 -27.12
N ARG A 477 10.36 -5.35 -27.33
CA ARG A 477 9.86 -4.97 -28.65
C ARG A 477 8.69 -4.01 -28.58
N VAL A 478 8.47 -3.35 -29.70
CA VAL A 478 7.31 -2.52 -30.00
C VAL A 478 6.50 -3.16 -31.11
N GLU A 479 5.19 -3.22 -30.93
CA GLU A 479 4.21 -3.68 -31.91
C GLU A 479 3.32 -2.49 -32.31
N GLU A 480 3.46 -2.02 -33.54
CA GLU A 480 2.71 -0.88 -34.08
C GLU A 480 1.39 -1.35 -34.70
N ASN A 481 0.43 -1.72 -33.85
CA ASN A 481 -0.86 -2.31 -34.23
C ASN A 481 -1.87 -1.27 -34.80
N GLY A 482 -1.43 -0.48 -35.77
CA GLY A 482 -2.23 0.59 -36.41
C GLY A 482 -2.17 1.94 -35.68
N GLY A 483 -1.50 2.02 -34.53
CA GLY A 483 -1.24 3.27 -33.82
C GLY A 483 -0.13 4.13 -34.45
N SER A 484 -0.07 5.40 -34.06
CA SER A 484 0.94 6.35 -34.52
C SER A 484 2.02 6.62 -33.46
N ILE A 485 3.26 6.80 -33.90
CA ILE A 485 4.41 7.18 -33.06
C ILE A 485 5.15 8.30 -33.77
N SER A 486 5.29 9.45 -33.11
CA SER A 486 6.06 10.60 -33.59
C SER A 486 6.96 11.16 -32.49
N ALA A 487 8.15 11.59 -32.91
CA ALA A 487 9.07 12.40 -32.12
C ALA A 487 9.50 13.59 -32.99
N SER A 488 9.34 14.83 -32.51
CA SER A 488 9.45 16.05 -33.35
C SER A 488 10.34 17.16 -32.78
N GLY A 489 10.89 17.00 -31.57
CA GLY A 489 11.85 17.95 -31.02
C GLY A 489 13.26 17.82 -31.62
N THR A 490 14.15 18.75 -31.26
CA THR A 490 15.57 18.71 -31.66
C THR A 490 16.22 17.42 -31.18
N ASN A 491 17.01 16.75 -32.04
CA ASN A 491 17.69 15.47 -31.75
C ASN A 491 16.76 14.34 -31.25
N SER A 492 15.46 14.46 -31.48
CA SER A 492 14.49 13.46 -31.05
C SER A 492 14.53 12.23 -31.96
N GLU A 493 14.15 11.09 -31.40
CA GLU A 493 14.10 9.82 -32.11
C GLU A 493 12.74 9.15 -31.95
N ARG A 494 12.16 8.74 -33.07
CA ARG A 494 10.85 8.08 -33.07
C ARG A 494 10.87 6.78 -32.27
N ILE A 495 11.83 5.91 -32.57
CA ILE A 495 12.07 4.65 -31.87
C ILE A 495 13.57 4.51 -31.69
N TYR A 496 14.04 4.50 -30.45
CA TYR A 496 15.43 4.21 -30.14
C TYR A 496 15.56 2.74 -29.75
N VAL A 497 16.41 1.99 -30.45
CA VAL A 497 16.72 0.60 -30.09
C VAL A 497 18.10 0.56 -29.45
N SER A 498 18.13 0.30 -28.14
CA SER A 498 19.38 0.12 -27.40
C SER A 498 20.05 -1.16 -27.90
N THR A 499 21.13 -0.99 -28.65
CA THR A 499 21.97 -2.12 -29.05
C THR A 499 22.55 -2.75 -27.78
N GLY A 500 22.06 -3.93 -27.41
CA GLY A 500 22.84 -4.84 -26.58
C GLY A 500 24.21 -5.02 -27.24
N SER A 501 25.28 -5.08 -26.44
CA SER A 501 26.66 -5.24 -26.92
C SER A 501 26.76 -6.16 -28.14
N ASP A 502 27.43 -5.69 -29.20
CA ASP A 502 27.57 -6.40 -30.48
C ASP A 502 27.83 -7.90 -30.26
N THR A 503 26.86 -8.72 -30.68
CA THR A 503 26.98 -10.18 -30.59
C THR A 503 27.78 -10.75 -31.75
N SER A 504 28.20 -9.91 -32.71
CA SER A 504 29.01 -10.34 -33.83
C SER A 504 30.34 -10.92 -33.33
N LYS A 505 30.66 -12.11 -33.83
CA LYS A 505 31.99 -12.71 -33.69
C LYS A 505 32.45 -13.05 -35.09
N GLY A 506 33.66 -12.67 -35.45
CA GLY A 506 34.12 -12.88 -36.82
C GLY A 506 35.61 -12.73 -36.97
N VAL A 507 36.08 -13.26 -38.08
CA VAL A 507 37.42 -12.99 -38.64
C VAL A 507 37.20 -12.36 -40.03
N LYS A 508 38.24 -11.78 -40.62
CA LYS A 508 38.12 -11.10 -41.92
C LYS A 508 37.43 -12.01 -42.96
N GLY A 509 36.25 -11.59 -43.44
CA GLY A 509 35.45 -12.29 -44.45
C GLY A 509 34.35 -13.22 -43.92
N ILE A 510 34.29 -13.50 -42.61
CA ILE A 510 33.23 -14.32 -42.00
C ILE A 510 32.77 -13.70 -40.67
N GLU A 511 31.47 -13.45 -40.56
CA GLU A 511 30.80 -12.90 -39.39
C GLU A 511 29.68 -13.85 -38.94
N PHE A 512 29.64 -14.16 -37.64
CA PHE A 512 28.53 -14.85 -36.98
C PHE A 512 27.72 -13.81 -36.22
N LYS A 513 26.44 -13.69 -36.53
CA LYS A 513 25.56 -12.69 -35.92
C LYS A 513 24.31 -13.34 -35.36
N LEU A 514 24.07 -13.15 -34.06
CA LEU A 514 22.77 -13.45 -33.48
C LEU A 514 21.82 -12.28 -33.79
N PRO A 515 20.58 -12.53 -34.23
CA PRO A 515 19.61 -11.46 -34.44
C PRO A 515 19.26 -10.74 -33.13
N TYR A 516 19.39 -11.42 -31.99
CA TYR A 516 19.25 -10.88 -30.63
C TYR A 516 20.00 -11.77 -29.61
N PRO A 517 20.43 -11.26 -28.45
CA PRO A 517 21.07 -12.08 -27.41
C PRO A 517 20.16 -13.24 -26.94
N GLY A 518 20.64 -14.48 -27.06
CA GLY A 518 19.88 -15.69 -26.70
C GLY A 518 19.04 -16.30 -27.84
N ALA A 519 19.17 -15.81 -29.07
CA ALA A 519 18.55 -16.46 -30.23
C ALA A 519 19.01 -17.93 -30.37
N PRO A 520 18.10 -18.87 -30.69
CA PRO A 520 18.43 -20.30 -30.78
C PRO A 520 19.33 -20.64 -31.98
N SER A 521 19.48 -19.72 -32.95
CA SER A 521 20.35 -19.86 -34.12
C SER A 521 21.02 -18.52 -34.48
N ALA A 522 22.24 -18.60 -34.99
CA ALA A 522 23.00 -17.47 -35.52
C ALA A 522 23.01 -17.49 -37.05
N SER A 523 23.06 -16.32 -37.67
CA SER A 523 23.35 -16.19 -39.10
C SER A 523 24.87 -16.23 -39.33
N VAL A 524 25.30 -17.00 -40.34
CA VAL A 524 26.68 -16.96 -40.84
C VAL A 524 26.70 -16.07 -42.07
N ILE A 525 27.54 -15.05 -42.05
CA ILE A 525 27.67 -14.05 -43.11
C ILE A 525 29.08 -14.18 -43.68
N ARG A 526 29.21 -14.45 -44.98
CA ARG A 526 30.50 -14.47 -45.69
C ARG A 526 30.52 -13.33 -46.70
N ASP A 527 31.51 -12.45 -46.58
CA ASP A 527 31.71 -11.30 -47.49
C ASP A 527 30.43 -10.49 -47.74
N GLY A 528 29.63 -10.26 -46.69
CA GLY A 528 28.39 -9.49 -46.73
C GLY A 528 27.14 -10.25 -47.19
N SER A 529 27.25 -11.54 -47.52
CA SER A 529 26.11 -12.39 -47.89
C SER A 529 25.84 -13.47 -46.84
N ILE A 530 24.56 -13.69 -46.52
CA ILE A 530 24.15 -14.79 -45.62
C ILE A 530 24.42 -16.12 -46.31
N VAL A 531 25.09 -17.03 -45.61
CA VAL A 531 25.42 -18.38 -46.09
C VAL A 531 24.92 -19.42 -45.10
N THR A 532 24.41 -20.54 -45.63
CA THR A 532 24.10 -21.73 -44.82
C THR A 532 25.35 -22.62 -44.78
N PRO A 533 25.98 -22.86 -43.62
CA PRO A 533 27.15 -23.73 -43.52
C PRO A 533 26.80 -25.16 -43.95
N VAL A 534 27.73 -25.82 -44.64
CA VAL A 534 27.62 -27.26 -44.89
C VAL A 534 28.04 -27.98 -43.61
N THR A 535 27.16 -28.83 -43.07
CA THR A 535 27.43 -29.59 -41.85
C THR A 535 28.47 -30.69 -42.12
N LEU A 536 29.42 -30.80 -41.18
CA LEU A 536 30.42 -31.86 -41.12
C LEU A 536 29.99 -32.86 -40.04
N ASP A 537 29.98 -34.15 -40.37
CA ASP A 537 29.66 -35.21 -39.42
C ASP A 537 30.69 -36.34 -39.50
N THR A 538 30.81 -37.13 -38.44
CA THR A 538 31.72 -38.26 -38.33
C THR A 538 30.93 -39.53 -38.04
N ASN A 539 31.38 -40.69 -38.55
CA ASN A 539 30.66 -41.94 -38.30
C ASN A 539 30.57 -42.35 -36.82
N ILE A 540 31.46 -41.81 -35.98
CA ILE A 540 31.40 -41.94 -34.53
C ILE A 540 31.83 -40.61 -33.89
N PRO A 541 31.25 -40.19 -32.75
CA PRO A 541 31.66 -38.97 -32.05
C PRO A 541 32.95 -39.23 -31.25
N SER A 542 34.04 -39.49 -31.94
CA SER A 542 35.35 -39.85 -31.38
C SER A 542 36.48 -39.31 -32.25
N PRO A 543 37.65 -38.96 -31.67
CA PRO A 543 38.86 -38.65 -32.42
C PRO A 543 39.34 -39.79 -33.33
N ALA A 544 38.86 -41.02 -33.10
CA ALA A 544 39.14 -42.20 -33.91
C ALA A 544 38.11 -42.43 -35.04
N ALA A 545 37.32 -41.42 -35.40
CA ALA A 545 36.39 -41.51 -36.51
C ALA A 545 37.13 -41.78 -37.82
N ASN A 546 36.71 -42.83 -38.52
CA ASN A 546 37.32 -43.29 -39.75
C ASN A 546 36.58 -42.76 -40.98
N ILE A 547 35.37 -42.21 -40.82
CA ILE A 547 34.61 -41.61 -41.92
C ILE A 547 34.18 -40.22 -41.51
N VAL A 548 34.44 -39.25 -42.39
CA VAL A 548 33.98 -37.87 -42.29
C VAL A 548 33.04 -37.60 -43.45
N THR A 549 31.85 -37.08 -43.15
CA THR A 549 30.82 -36.73 -44.13
C THR A 549 30.64 -35.22 -44.17
N VAL A 550 30.81 -34.62 -45.35
CA VAL A 550 30.58 -33.20 -45.62
C VAL A 550 29.40 -33.11 -46.59
N GLY A 551 28.22 -32.70 -46.11
CA GLY A 551 27.01 -32.70 -46.95
C GLY A 551 26.68 -34.09 -47.48
N ALA A 552 26.73 -34.29 -48.81
CA ALA A 552 26.44 -35.58 -49.47
C ALA A 552 27.69 -36.44 -49.76
N THR A 553 28.88 -35.98 -49.39
CA THR A 553 30.15 -36.66 -49.69
C THR A 553 30.73 -37.26 -48.41
N SER A 554 30.99 -38.57 -48.42
CA SER A 554 31.68 -39.26 -47.31
C SER A 554 33.08 -39.68 -47.74
N ILE A 555 34.07 -39.33 -46.93
CA ILE A 555 35.47 -39.68 -47.11
C ILE A 555 35.82 -40.73 -46.06
N ASN A 556 36.31 -41.89 -46.49
CA ASN A 556 36.85 -42.89 -45.59
C ASN A 556 38.36 -42.67 -45.40
N LEU A 557 38.73 -42.20 -44.21
CA LEU A 557 40.09 -41.88 -43.81
C LEU A 557 40.99 -43.13 -43.67
N THR A 558 40.45 -44.36 -43.77
CA THR A 558 41.26 -45.60 -43.69
C THR A 558 41.79 -46.08 -45.03
N ASN A 559 41.26 -45.58 -46.15
CA ASN A 559 41.50 -46.17 -47.49
C ASN A 559 42.22 -45.24 -48.47
N GLU A 560 42.60 -44.04 -48.04
CA GLU A 560 43.39 -43.10 -48.83
C GLU A 560 44.77 -43.01 -48.18
N GLU A 561 45.83 -43.36 -48.91
CA GLU A 561 47.19 -42.96 -48.59
C GLU A 561 47.30 -41.43 -48.71
N MET A 562 46.77 -40.72 -47.72
CA MET A 562 47.08 -39.33 -47.49
C MET A 562 48.54 -39.30 -47.02
N SER A 563 49.47 -39.16 -47.97
CA SER A 563 50.85 -38.86 -47.63
C SER A 563 50.86 -37.59 -46.78
N VAL A 564 51.15 -37.76 -45.49
CA VAL A 564 51.44 -36.62 -44.63
C VAL A 564 52.87 -36.20 -44.96
N GLU A 565 53.07 -35.52 -46.08
CA GLU A 565 54.24 -34.66 -46.23
C GLU A 565 54.08 -33.52 -45.23
N ASN A 566 54.70 -33.73 -44.06
CA ASN A 566 54.94 -32.71 -43.07
C ASN A 566 55.81 -31.63 -43.72
N ASN A 567 55.16 -30.59 -44.26
CA ASN A 567 55.82 -29.46 -44.90
C ASN A 567 56.42 -28.47 -43.88
N GLY A 568 57.17 -28.98 -42.90
CA GLY A 568 58.28 -28.28 -42.25
C GLY A 568 57.99 -26.92 -41.61
N GLY A 569 56.76 -26.65 -41.18
CA GLY A 569 56.38 -25.40 -40.51
C GLY A 569 56.35 -25.53 -38.98
N GLY A 570 57.37 -26.12 -38.38
CA GLY A 570 57.48 -26.22 -36.93
C GLY A 570 57.63 -24.86 -36.25
N LYS A 571 56.54 -24.33 -35.70
CA LYS A 571 56.59 -23.53 -34.47
C LYS A 571 55.40 -23.89 -33.58
N ALA A 572 55.73 -24.16 -32.33
CA ALA A 572 54.90 -24.72 -31.26
C ALA A 572 53.41 -24.36 -31.35
N GLY A 573 52.56 -25.37 -31.20
CA GLY A 573 51.13 -25.19 -31.11
C GLY A 573 50.78 -24.19 -30.01
N LEU A 574 50.14 -23.09 -30.40
CA LEU A 574 49.14 -22.46 -29.55
C LEU A 574 47.92 -23.37 -29.56
N GLY A 575 48.03 -24.48 -28.82
CA GLY A 575 46.86 -25.08 -28.22
C GLY A 575 46.36 -24.07 -27.19
N MET A 576 45.20 -23.49 -27.42
CA MET A 576 44.49 -22.82 -26.34
C MET A 576 43.89 -23.93 -25.47
N TYR A 577 44.70 -24.39 -24.51
CA TYR A 577 44.23 -25.15 -23.37
C TYR A 577 43.46 -24.19 -22.47
N VAL A 578 42.18 -24.50 -22.24
CA VAL A 578 41.37 -23.87 -21.22
C VAL A 578 41.77 -24.53 -19.89
N ASP A 579 42.58 -23.83 -19.11
CA ASP A 579 42.75 -24.13 -17.68
C ASP A 579 41.57 -23.52 -16.91
N THR A 580 40.76 -24.39 -16.31
CA THR A 580 39.63 -24.04 -15.45
C THR A 580 39.98 -24.04 -13.95
N SER A 581 41.27 -24.09 -13.57
CA SER A 581 41.67 -24.38 -12.18
C SER A 581 41.81 -23.19 -11.22
N GLY A 582 41.68 -21.95 -11.66
CA GLY A 582 41.37 -20.84 -10.74
C GLY A 582 42.45 -20.44 -9.70
N VAL A 583 43.75 -20.61 -9.96
CA VAL A 583 44.80 -20.18 -9.02
C VAL A 583 45.96 -19.45 -9.74
N ASN A 584 45.98 -18.11 -9.67
CA ASN A 584 47.06 -17.15 -9.98
C ASN A 584 47.13 -16.43 -11.37
N TYR A 585 46.59 -15.19 -11.36
CA TYR A 585 46.97 -13.89 -11.99
C TYR A 585 47.38 -13.71 -13.48
N THR A 586 46.76 -12.71 -14.13
CA THR A 586 47.43 -11.47 -14.64
C THR A 586 46.39 -10.43 -15.10
N ASN A 587 46.53 -9.18 -14.64
CA ASN A 587 45.67 -8.05 -15.03
C ASN A 587 46.03 -7.55 -16.44
N PRO A 588 45.05 -7.25 -17.31
CA PRO A 588 45.24 -6.30 -18.39
C PRO A 588 44.76 -4.91 -17.96
N ILE A 589 45.63 -3.91 -18.01
CA ILE A 589 45.19 -2.52 -18.24
C ILE A 589 45.69 -2.12 -19.62
N SER A 590 44.77 -2.04 -20.60
CA SER A 590 44.79 -0.98 -21.63
C SER A 590 43.50 -1.02 -22.46
N GLY A 591 42.73 0.06 -22.42
CA GLY A 591 41.38 0.17 -23.02
C GLY A 591 40.65 1.48 -22.69
N LEU A 592 41.24 2.28 -21.78
CA LEU A 592 40.88 3.68 -21.47
C LEU A 592 40.82 4.61 -22.71
N GLN A 593 41.30 4.17 -23.88
CA GLN A 593 41.22 4.92 -25.13
C GLN A 593 39.86 4.87 -25.87
N HIS A 594 38.86 4.12 -25.38
CA HIS A 594 37.50 4.13 -25.98
C HIS A 594 36.48 4.98 -25.21
N LEU A 595 36.94 5.70 -24.17
CA LEU A 595 36.23 6.80 -23.51
C LEU A 595 36.23 8.07 -24.40
N SER A 596 35.79 7.98 -25.65
CA SER A 596 35.91 9.08 -26.63
C SER A 596 34.69 10.01 -26.73
N ARG A 597 33.74 9.98 -25.78
CA ARG A 597 32.64 10.99 -25.73
C ARG A 597 32.39 11.63 -24.36
N LEU A 598 33.45 11.88 -23.58
CA LEU A 598 33.41 12.86 -22.49
C LEU A 598 34.49 13.92 -22.68
N LYS A 599 34.10 15.14 -23.09
CA LYS A 599 34.79 16.44 -22.92
C LYS A 599 33.74 17.54 -23.12
N ARG A 600 33.47 18.51 -22.21
CA ARG A 600 34.20 19.19 -21.11
C ARG A 600 33.17 19.66 -20.05
N VAL A 601 33.31 19.41 -18.75
CA VAL A 601 34.10 20.11 -17.70
C VAL A 601 33.75 21.61 -17.48
N ASN A 602 33.12 21.90 -16.32
CA ASN A 602 33.57 22.82 -15.25
C ASN A 602 32.65 22.64 -14.00
N LEU A 603 33.10 21.99 -12.92
CA LEU A 603 33.70 22.60 -11.71
C LEU A 603 32.74 23.53 -10.93
N ILE A 604 31.90 22.96 -10.04
CA ILE A 604 32.09 22.79 -8.58
C ILE A 604 31.31 21.54 -8.16
#